data_AF-A0A958YHX8-F1
#
_entry.id   AF-A0A958YHX8-F1
#
_cell.length_a   1.000
_cell.length_b   1.000
_cell.length_c   1.000
_cell.angle_alpha   90.00
_cell.angle_beta   90.00
_cell.angle_gamma   90.00
#
_symmetry.space_group_name_H-M   'P 1'
#
loop_
_entity.id
_entity.type
_entity.pdbx_description
1 polymer ?
#
loop_
_entity_poly.entity_id
_entity_poly.type
_entity_poly.pdbx_seq_one_letter_code
_entity_poly.pdbx_strand_id
1 'polypeptide(L)'
;KEGNPLWEQWSTKTVASTLKSYSRMTFDYPYHKAISVHAKDQGMEYPMICWNHGRPDEDGTYSDRTKYGMIGVIVHEVGHNYFPMIVNSDERQWTWMDEGLNTFLEYIAEQDFGKTYPEALSADDKNFPSRRGPAQKIIPYMGGNQDFISPIMTKGLNVHQFGNNAYGKPATALNILRETVMGHELFDYAFKTYANRWKFKHPTPEDFFRTMEDASAFDLDWFWRGWFYTTDYVDIGIKDVKKYSVSSIPNQYAKNYSQSRGVPLTDLDMVYLTEENSDAVPKDLMETSTPLKTYIMDNFTEAERKNLKQPKYFYNVTFDKPGGLVMPIIIQYTYADGTTKTETFPAQIWRKNDKEVSKAIASDKEIVAFKVDPNLETADVDTSNNAWPREIKQSEFEAFKSQIND
;
A
#
# COMPACT_ATOMS: atom_id res chain seq x y z
N LYS A 1 30.48 -29.82 -11.20
CA LYS A 1 30.92 -28.43 -11.54
C LYS A 1 30.37 -27.52 -10.46
N GLU A 2 31.13 -26.55 -9.96
CA GLU A 2 30.81 -25.88 -8.68
C GLU A 2 29.58 -24.94 -8.71
N GLY A 3 29.14 -24.46 -9.88
CA GLY A 3 27.91 -23.64 -10.03
C GLY A 3 27.10 -23.89 -11.31
N ASN A 4 27.59 -24.73 -12.23
CA ASN A 4 26.90 -25.00 -13.50
C ASN A 4 25.95 -26.21 -13.36
N PRO A 5 24.81 -26.21 -14.07
CA PRO A 5 24.42 -25.30 -15.14
C PRO A 5 23.72 -24.00 -14.70
N LEU A 6 23.32 -23.89 -13.42
CA LEU A 6 22.55 -22.76 -12.89
C LEU A 6 23.19 -21.39 -13.19
N TRP A 7 24.48 -21.23 -12.88
CA TRP A 7 25.21 -19.97 -13.09
C TRP A 7 25.38 -19.61 -14.55
N GLU A 8 25.70 -20.61 -15.38
CA GLU A 8 25.87 -20.46 -16.82
C GLU A 8 24.59 -19.95 -17.50
N GLN A 9 23.43 -20.36 -16.99
CA GLN A 9 22.14 -19.96 -17.53
C GLN A 9 21.70 -18.55 -17.10
N TRP A 10 21.96 -18.18 -15.85
CA TRP A 10 21.27 -17.04 -15.23
C TRP A 10 22.18 -15.91 -14.74
N SER A 11 23.39 -16.19 -14.26
CA SER A 11 24.19 -15.18 -13.53
C SER A 11 24.42 -13.90 -14.35
N THR A 12 24.93 -14.02 -15.59
CA THR A 12 25.17 -12.86 -16.47
C THR A 12 23.88 -12.12 -16.85
N LYS A 13 22.77 -12.84 -17.07
CA LYS A 13 21.46 -12.23 -17.35
C LYS A 13 21.00 -11.40 -16.15
N THR A 14 21.12 -11.94 -14.95
CA THR A 14 20.75 -11.26 -13.71
C THR A 14 21.57 -9.99 -13.51
N VAL A 15 22.90 -10.07 -13.59
CA VAL A 15 23.78 -8.88 -13.45
C VAL A 15 23.38 -7.78 -14.46
N ALA A 16 23.23 -8.13 -15.74
CA ALA A 16 22.87 -7.17 -16.77
C ALA A 16 21.47 -6.56 -16.57
N SER A 17 20.50 -7.37 -16.10
CA SER A 17 19.15 -6.90 -15.78
C SER A 17 19.15 -5.93 -14.59
N THR A 18 19.86 -6.28 -13.51
CA THR A 18 19.99 -5.44 -12.32
C THR A 18 20.53 -4.06 -12.65
N LEU A 19 21.63 -3.99 -13.41
CA LEU A 19 22.21 -2.70 -13.81
C LEU A 19 21.24 -1.83 -14.61
N LYS A 20 20.41 -2.43 -15.48
CA LYS A 20 19.38 -1.69 -16.24
C LYS A 20 18.28 -1.15 -15.32
N SER A 21 17.74 -1.99 -14.43
CA SER A 21 16.66 -1.60 -13.51
C SER A 21 17.13 -0.53 -12.53
N TYR A 22 18.30 -0.71 -11.91
CA TYR A 22 18.87 0.27 -10.99
C TYR A 22 19.20 1.58 -11.70
N SER A 23 19.84 1.54 -12.88
CA SER A 23 20.14 2.77 -13.64
C SER A 23 18.88 3.54 -14.05
N ARG A 24 17.81 2.83 -14.41
CA ARG A 24 16.51 3.44 -14.73
C ARG A 24 15.99 4.26 -13.55
N MET A 25 16.01 3.68 -12.35
CA MET A 25 15.53 4.28 -11.09
C MET A 25 16.50 5.31 -10.49
N THR A 26 17.77 5.33 -10.90
CA THR A 26 18.82 6.15 -10.28
C THR A 26 19.68 6.90 -11.30
N PHE A 27 20.90 6.45 -11.57
CA PHE A 27 21.85 7.01 -12.52
C PHE A 27 22.58 5.88 -13.26
N ASP A 28 23.22 6.19 -14.38
CA ASP A 28 23.96 5.16 -15.12
C ASP A 28 25.13 4.59 -14.29
N TYR A 29 25.24 3.26 -14.28
CA TYR A 29 26.36 2.55 -13.64
C TYR A 29 27.70 3.10 -14.18
N PRO A 30 28.57 3.66 -13.32
CA PRO A 30 29.71 4.44 -13.80
C PRO A 30 30.95 3.61 -14.14
N TYR A 31 30.97 2.32 -13.78
CA TYR A 31 32.14 1.47 -13.97
C TYR A 31 32.02 0.61 -15.23
N HIS A 32 33.16 0.23 -15.81
CA HIS A 32 33.22 -0.54 -17.05
C HIS A 32 32.85 -2.01 -16.89
N LYS A 33 32.69 -2.50 -15.65
CA LYS A 33 32.35 -3.90 -15.34
C LYS A 33 31.64 -4.03 -14.00
N ALA A 34 30.83 -5.07 -13.88
CA ALA A 34 30.26 -5.60 -12.65
C ALA A 34 30.50 -7.11 -12.64
N ILE A 35 31.04 -7.64 -11.54
CA ILE A 35 31.46 -9.04 -11.43
C ILE A 35 30.62 -9.72 -10.35
N SER A 36 30.03 -10.86 -10.71
CA SER A 36 29.39 -11.79 -9.77
C SER A 36 30.23 -13.07 -9.71
N VAL A 37 30.70 -13.42 -8.51
CA VAL A 37 31.54 -14.58 -8.24
C VAL A 37 30.75 -15.58 -7.41
N HIS A 38 30.80 -16.85 -7.80
CA HIS A 38 30.19 -17.92 -7.02
C HIS A 38 30.97 -18.17 -5.73
N ALA A 39 30.26 -18.16 -4.61
CA ALA A 39 30.77 -18.45 -3.28
C ALA A 39 29.84 -19.43 -2.56
N LYS A 40 30.39 -20.28 -1.70
CA LYS A 40 29.57 -21.20 -0.91
C LYS A 40 28.90 -20.44 0.24
N ASP A 41 27.57 -20.39 0.22
CA ASP A 41 26.72 -19.93 1.32
C ASP A 41 26.97 -18.48 1.80
N GLN A 42 27.22 -17.55 0.88
CA GLN A 42 27.46 -16.14 1.20
C GLN A 42 26.81 -15.19 0.17
N GLY A 43 26.36 -14.02 0.65
CA GLY A 43 26.18 -12.78 -0.10
C GLY A 43 27.18 -11.76 0.47
N MET A 44 27.94 -11.07 -0.39
CA MET A 44 28.83 -9.99 0.05
C MET A 44 29.16 -9.04 -1.10
N GLU A 45 28.98 -7.76 -0.81
CA GLU A 45 29.09 -6.62 -1.69
C GLU A 45 30.42 -5.89 -1.53
N TYR A 46 31.35 -6.09 -2.48
CA TYR A 46 32.48 -5.17 -2.62
C TYR A 46 32.30 -4.36 -3.90
N PRO A 47 32.86 -3.13 -3.97
CA PRO A 47 32.80 -2.32 -5.17
C PRO A 47 33.24 -3.08 -6.42
N MET A 48 32.35 -3.16 -7.42
CA MET A 48 32.50 -3.87 -8.70
C MET A 48 32.60 -5.41 -8.63
N ILE A 49 32.66 -6.03 -7.46
CA ILE A 49 32.77 -7.50 -7.30
C ILE A 49 31.94 -7.99 -6.11
N CYS A 50 30.98 -8.86 -6.39
CA CYS A 50 30.14 -9.48 -5.36
C CYS A 50 30.34 -10.99 -5.30
N TRP A 51 30.17 -11.56 -4.12
CA TRP A 51 30.18 -13.00 -3.86
C TRP A 51 28.74 -13.44 -3.61
N ASN A 52 28.26 -14.41 -4.38
CA ASN A 52 26.87 -14.86 -4.31
C ASN A 52 26.78 -16.37 -4.17
N HIS A 53 25.77 -16.83 -3.43
CA HIS A 53 25.45 -18.24 -3.27
C HIS A 53 24.65 -18.77 -4.47
N GLY A 54 24.47 -20.09 -4.51
CA GLY A 54 23.61 -20.76 -5.47
C GLY A 54 24.34 -21.93 -6.11
N ARG A 55 24.09 -23.14 -5.60
CA ARG A 55 24.77 -24.34 -6.09
C ARG A 55 23.73 -25.37 -6.54
N PRO A 56 23.84 -25.89 -7.78
CA PRO A 56 23.03 -27.03 -8.19
C PRO A 56 23.45 -28.31 -7.46
N ASP A 57 22.58 -29.31 -7.47
CA ASP A 57 22.87 -30.64 -6.96
C ASP A 57 24.01 -31.31 -7.75
N GLU A 58 24.56 -32.41 -7.23
CA GLU A 58 25.74 -33.06 -7.84
C GLU A 58 25.51 -33.52 -9.29
N ASP A 59 24.26 -33.87 -9.63
CA ASP A 59 23.83 -34.26 -10.96
C ASP A 59 23.54 -33.06 -11.89
N GLY A 60 23.69 -31.83 -11.38
CA GLY A 60 23.46 -30.58 -12.11
C GLY A 60 21.99 -30.13 -12.12
N THR A 61 21.08 -30.85 -11.47
CA THR A 61 19.71 -30.38 -11.27
C THR A 61 19.65 -29.30 -10.20
N TYR A 62 18.57 -28.52 -10.17
CA TYR A 62 18.36 -27.52 -9.13
C TYR A 62 16.87 -27.19 -9.00
N SER A 63 16.45 -26.83 -7.79
CA SER A 63 15.07 -26.38 -7.53
C SER A 63 14.85 -24.92 -7.94
N ASP A 64 13.60 -24.54 -8.18
CA ASP A 64 13.22 -23.14 -8.38
C ASP A 64 13.57 -22.27 -7.18
N ARG A 65 13.49 -22.81 -5.95
CA ARG A 65 13.93 -22.12 -4.74
C ARG A 65 15.42 -21.76 -4.80
N THR A 66 16.27 -22.69 -5.25
CA THR A 66 17.71 -22.44 -5.41
C THR A 66 17.97 -21.39 -6.49
N LYS A 67 17.25 -21.49 -7.61
CA LYS A 67 17.33 -20.54 -8.73
C LYS A 67 16.93 -19.12 -8.31
N TYR A 68 15.76 -18.96 -7.72
CA TYR A 68 15.27 -17.66 -7.25
C TYR A 68 16.13 -17.09 -6.12
N GLY A 69 16.62 -17.93 -5.21
CA GLY A 69 17.55 -17.50 -4.16
C GLY A 69 18.85 -16.93 -4.75
N MET A 70 19.46 -17.63 -5.71
CA MET A 70 20.66 -17.13 -6.40
C MET A 70 20.38 -15.82 -7.14
N ILE A 71 19.28 -15.74 -7.88
CA ILE A 71 18.93 -14.54 -8.64
C ILE A 71 18.73 -13.35 -7.70
N GLY A 72 17.93 -13.51 -6.64
CA GLY A 72 17.66 -12.45 -5.67
C GLY A 72 18.95 -11.94 -5.02
N VAL A 73 19.82 -12.84 -4.55
CA VAL A 73 21.10 -12.42 -3.95
C VAL A 73 21.99 -11.72 -4.97
N ILE A 74 22.12 -12.22 -6.21
CA ILE A 74 22.88 -11.49 -7.25
C ILE A 74 22.29 -10.10 -7.49
N VAL A 75 20.96 -9.94 -7.50
CA VAL A 75 20.31 -8.62 -7.62
C VAL A 75 20.71 -7.73 -6.44
N HIS A 76 20.60 -8.23 -5.21
CA HIS A 76 20.92 -7.49 -4.00
C HIS A 76 22.39 -7.03 -3.96
N GLU A 77 23.34 -7.96 -4.13
CA GLU A 77 24.76 -7.66 -4.01
C GLU A 77 25.28 -6.77 -5.16
N VAL A 78 24.75 -6.95 -6.39
CA VAL A 78 25.05 -6.03 -7.50
C VAL A 78 24.43 -4.66 -7.24
N GLY A 79 23.21 -4.64 -6.67
CA GLY A 79 22.50 -3.43 -6.28
C GLY A 79 23.28 -2.55 -5.30
N HIS A 80 24.05 -3.18 -4.42
CA HIS A 80 24.89 -2.45 -3.47
C HIS A 80 25.95 -1.55 -4.10
N ASN A 81 26.29 -1.74 -5.38
CA ASN A 81 27.13 -0.78 -6.10
C ASN A 81 26.49 0.64 -6.12
N TYR A 82 25.17 0.75 -6.04
CA TYR A 82 24.45 2.03 -5.98
C TYR A 82 24.31 2.53 -4.54
N PHE A 83 23.89 1.67 -3.62
CA PHE A 83 23.67 1.98 -2.19
C PHE A 83 24.30 0.88 -1.33
N PRO A 84 25.32 1.15 -0.50
CA PRO A 84 25.96 2.44 -0.26
C PRO A 84 27.02 2.86 -1.27
N MET A 85 27.53 1.96 -2.12
CA MET A 85 28.91 2.14 -2.61
C MET A 85 29.13 3.44 -3.41
N ILE A 86 28.11 3.91 -4.14
CA ILE A 86 28.15 5.22 -4.82
C ILE A 86 27.39 6.30 -4.03
N VAL A 87 26.19 6.01 -3.53
CA VAL A 87 25.43 6.90 -2.64
C VAL A 87 25.62 6.37 -1.22
N ASN A 88 26.62 6.91 -0.53
CA ASN A 88 27.16 6.33 0.70
C ASN A 88 26.30 6.69 1.92
N SER A 89 26.33 5.86 2.96
CA SER A 89 25.60 6.08 4.21
C SER A 89 26.48 5.73 5.41
N ASP A 90 26.16 6.25 6.60
CA ASP A 90 26.74 5.72 7.84
C ASP A 90 25.95 4.46 8.23
N GLU A 91 26.33 3.33 7.63
CA GLU A 91 25.68 2.02 7.82
C GLU A 91 25.46 1.70 9.30
N ARG A 92 26.43 1.99 10.17
CA ARG A 92 26.33 1.66 11.60
C ARG A 92 25.26 2.46 12.32
N GLN A 93 24.95 3.66 11.86
CA GLN A 93 23.86 4.48 12.40
C GLN A 93 22.54 4.20 11.69
N TRP A 94 22.59 4.10 10.36
CA TRP A 94 21.42 4.09 9.48
C TRP A 94 21.43 2.85 8.57
N THR A 95 21.49 1.65 9.16
CA THR A 95 21.55 0.37 8.41
C THR A 95 20.48 0.24 7.34
N TRP A 96 19.30 0.84 7.56
CA TRP A 96 18.21 0.82 6.57
C TRP A 96 18.51 1.62 5.30
N MET A 97 19.40 2.62 5.34
CA MET A 97 19.77 3.37 4.14
C MET A 97 20.57 2.51 3.17
N ASP A 98 21.38 1.58 3.68
CA ASP A 98 22.02 0.57 2.84
C ASP A 98 21.01 -0.50 2.44
N GLU A 99 20.45 -1.16 3.45
CA GLU A 99 19.74 -2.41 3.25
C GLU A 99 18.32 -2.19 2.75
N GLY A 100 17.63 -1.18 3.25
CA GLY A 100 16.24 -0.88 2.91
C GLY A 100 16.11 -0.22 1.54
N LEU A 101 16.97 0.76 1.21
CA LEU A 101 16.99 1.36 -0.13
C LEU A 101 17.36 0.32 -1.19
N ASN A 102 18.37 -0.51 -0.90
CA ASN A 102 18.78 -1.58 -1.81
C ASN A 102 17.67 -2.63 -1.96
N THR A 103 17.05 -3.09 -0.87
CA THR A 103 15.94 -4.08 -0.91
C THR A 103 14.72 -3.55 -1.69
N PHE A 104 14.42 -2.25 -1.61
CA PHE A 104 13.36 -1.64 -2.42
C PHE A 104 13.67 -1.73 -3.92
N LEU A 105 14.91 -1.41 -4.34
CA LEU A 105 15.33 -1.52 -5.73
C LEU A 105 15.49 -2.98 -6.17
N GLU A 106 15.90 -3.87 -5.27
CA GLU A 106 15.97 -5.32 -5.50
C GLU A 106 14.58 -5.83 -5.89
N TYR A 107 13.54 -5.46 -5.13
CA TYR A 107 12.17 -5.82 -5.48
C TYR A 107 11.80 -5.36 -6.90
N ILE A 108 12.08 -4.10 -7.27
CA ILE A 108 11.81 -3.59 -8.63
C ILE A 108 12.60 -4.38 -9.69
N ALA A 109 13.88 -4.63 -9.45
CA ALA A 109 14.75 -5.35 -10.38
C ALA A 109 14.36 -6.83 -10.55
N GLU A 110 13.92 -7.48 -9.48
CA GLU A 110 13.35 -8.83 -9.51
C GLU A 110 12.07 -8.87 -10.36
N GLN A 111 11.17 -7.91 -10.18
CA GLN A 111 9.94 -7.81 -11.00
C GLN A 111 10.26 -7.54 -12.48
N ASP A 112 11.22 -6.66 -12.76
CA ASP A 112 11.71 -6.40 -14.12
C ASP A 112 12.38 -7.64 -14.74
N PHE A 113 13.14 -8.40 -13.94
CA PHE A 113 13.79 -9.62 -14.36
C PHE A 113 12.76 -10.68 -14.76
N GLY A 114 11.72 -10.90 -13.94
CA GLY A 114 10.64 -11.83 -14.27
C GLY A 114 9.88 -11.46 -15.54
N LYS A 115 9.70 -10.16 -15.81
CA LYS A 115 9.10 -9.68 -17.08
C LYS A 115 10.02 -9.86 -18.28
N THR A 116 11.32 -9.65 -18.09
CA THR A 116 12.33 -9.72 -19.17
C THR A 116 12.67 -11.17 -19.53
N TYR A 117 12.69 -12.05 -18.53
CA TYR A 117 13.02 -13.47 -18.64
C TYR A 117 11.88 -14.33 -18.07
N PRO A 118 10.70 -14.35 -18.71
CA PRO A 118 9.58 -15.15 -18.24
C PRO A 118 9.92 -16.65 -18.21
N GLU A 119 10.91 -17.10 -18.99
CA GLU A 119 11.41 -18.48 -18.95
C GLU A 119 12.20 -18.83 -17.68
N ALA A 120 12.54 -17.82 -16.87
CA ALA A 120 13.10 -18.00 -15.53
C ALA A 120 12.03 -18.30 -14.49
N LEU A 121 10.74 -18.06 -14.78
CA LEU A 121 9.64 -18.28 -13.84
C LEU A 121 9.16 -19.73 -13.86
N SER A 122 8.74 -20.22 -12.71
CA SER A 122 8.01 -21.47 -12.56
C SER A 122 6.64 -21.36 -13.24
N ALA A 123 6.05 -22.50 -13.62
CA ALA A 123 4.78 -22.52 -14.36
C ALA A 123 3.64 -21.75 -13.66
N ASP A 124 3.62 -21.75 -12.33
CA ASP A 124 2.59 -21.11 -11.52
C ASP A 124 2.89 -19.64 -11.19
N ASP A 125 4.12 -19.19 -11.41
CA ASP A 125 4.58 -17.84 -11.07
C ASP A 125 4.29 -16.87 -12.23
N LYS A 126 3.36 -15.95 -12.01
CA LYS A 126 3.07 -14.86 -12.97
C LYS A 126 4.13 -13.75 -12.95
N ASN A 127 4.80 -13.60 -11.82
CA ASN A 127 5.83 -12.58 -11.55
C ASN A 127 6.95 -13.23 -10.74
N PHE A 128 8.10 -12.56 -10.64
CA PHE A 128 9.19 -13.04 -9.78
C PHE A 128 8.72 -13.12 -8.32
N PRO A 129 8.95 -14.24 -7.60
CA PRO A 129 8.45 -14.44 -6.25
C PRO A 129 9.33 -13.76 -5.18
N SER A 130 9.46 -12.43 -5.28
CA SER A 130 10.24 -11.57 -4.37
C SER A 130 9.90 -11.83 -2.91
N ARG A 131 10.87 -11.81 -1.99
CA ARG A 131 10.57 -12.10 -0.57
C ARG A 131 10.19 -10.87 0.26
N ARG A 132 10.51 -9.67 -0.24
CA ARG A 132 10.27 -8.37 0.40
C ARG A 132 9.72 -7.38 -0.64
N GLY A 133 9.16 -6.25 -0.19
CA GLY A 133 8.53 -5.23 -1.04
C GLY A 133 7.01 -5.18 -0.90
N PRO A 134 6.25 -6.23 -1.29
CA PRO A 134 4.78 -6.23 -1.17
C PRO A 134 4.31 -6.00 0.26
N ALA A 135 3.30 -5.14 0.42
CA ALA A 135 2.79 -4.68 1.72
C ALA A 135 2.42 -5.85 2.66
N GLN A 136 1.63 -6.79 2.17
CA GLN A 136 1.23 -7.99 2.91
C GLN A 136 2.37 -8.84 3.51
N LYS A 137 3.59 -8.79 2.97
CA LYS A 137 4.72 -9.60 3.48
C LYS A 137 5.30 -9.09 4.79
N ILE A 138 5.04 -7.84 5.17
CA ILE A 138 5.52 -7.28 6.44
C ILE A 138 4.53 -7.48 7.59
N ILE A 139 3.28 -7.89 7.30
CA ILE A 139 2.21 -8.04 8.30
C ILE A 139 2.64 -8.89 9.52
N PRO A 140 3.26 -10.09 9.36
CA PRO A 140 3.63 -10.91 10.52
C PRO A 140 4.65 -10.22 11.44
N TYR A 141 5.49 -9.35 10.89
CA TYR A 141 6.43 -8.55 11.67
C TYR A 141 5.69 -7.43 12.40
N MET A 142 4.88 -6.63 11.69
CA MET A 142 4.23 -5.45 12.25
C MET A 142 3.11 -5.78 13.25
N GLY A 143 2.40 -6.90 13.07
CA GLY A 143 1.42 -7.42 14.02
C GLY A 143 2.04 -8.24 15.17
N GLY A 144 3.38 -8.35 15.22
CA GLY A 144 4.09 -9.07 16.26
C GLY A 144 4.12 -8.35 17.61
N ASN A 145 4.78 -8.97 18.60
CA ASN A 145 4.97 -8.34 19.90
C ASN A 145 5.85 -7.08 19.78
N GLN A 146 5.25 -5.93 20.11
CA GLN A 146 5.86 -4.62 20.03
C GLN A 146 7.10 -4.46 20.92
N ASP A 147 7.23 -5.24 22.00
CA ASP A 147 8.44 -5.25 22.86
C ASP A 147 9.69 -5.72 22.10
N PHE A 148 9.53 -6.43 20.97
CA PHE A 148 10.61 -6.96 20.14
C PHE A 148 10.63 -6.35 18.73
N ILE A 149 10.12 -5.12 18.60
CA ILE A 149 10.11 -4.34 17.37
C ILE A 149 10.78 -3.01 17.66
N SER A 150 11.61 -2.54 16.74
CA SER A 150 12.30 -1.26 16.85
C SER A 150 11.88 -0.34 15.70
N PRO A 151 11.82 1.00 15.89
CA PRO A 151 11.71 1.95 14.79
C PRO A 151 12.81 1.73 13.74
N ILE A 152 12.54 2.02 12.47
CA ILE A 152 13.55 1.88 11.38
C ILE A 152 14.78 2.75 11.67
N MET A 153 14.59 3.90 12.29
CA MET A 153 15.67 4.82 12.68
C MET A 153 16.51 4.34 13.88
N THR A 154 16.31 3.12 14.35
CA THR A 154 17.12 2.54 15.43
C THR A 154 18.48 2.12 14.91
N LYS A 155 19.53 2.47 15.66
CA LYS A 155 20.90 2.05 15.35
C LYS A 155 21.01 0.53 15.22
N GLY A 156 21.61 0.04 14.13
CA GLY A 156 21.62 -1.38 13.76
C GLY A 156 22.05 -2.36 14.87
N LEU A 157 23.03 -2.00 15.70
CA LEU A 157 23.51 -2.84 16.82
C LEU A 157 22.47 -3.05 17.95
N ASN A 158 21.43 -2.22 17.99
CA ASN A 158 20.39 -2.23 19.02
C ASN A 158 19.04 -2.75 18.49
N VAL A 159 18.99 -3.19 17.23
CA VAL A 159 17.76 -3.56 16.54
C VAL A 159 17.33 -4.98 16.89
N HIS A 160 16.05 -5.15 17.22
CA HIS A 160 15.41 -6.46 17.20
C HIS A 160 15.02 -6.84 15.78
N GLN A 161 15.10 -8.14 15.46
CA GLN A 161 14.68 -8.66 14.15
C GLN A 161 15.33 -7.91 12.98
N PHE A 162 16.66 -7.83 12.98
CA PHE A 162 17.48 -7.06 12.02
C PHE A 162 17.00 -7.16 10.57
N GLY A 163 16.72 -8.37 10.08
CA GLY A 163 16.23 -8.59 8.71
C GLY A 163 14.90 -7.89 8.39
N ASN A 164 13.99 -7.75 9.35
CA ASN A 164 12.72 -7.04 9.14
C ASN A 164 12.90 -5.53 9.30
N ASN A 165 13.68 -5.07 10.27
CA ASN A 165 13.87 -3.65 10.53
C ASN A 165 14.78 -2.96 9.50
N ALA A 166 15.92 -3.56 9.14
CA ALA A 166 16.88 -2.97 8.21
C ALA A 166 16.49 -3.14 6.74
N TYR A 167 15.78 -4.21 6.38
CA TYR A 167 15.45 -4.54 4.98
C TYR A 167 13.93 -4.50 4.72
N GLY A 168 13.17 -5.32 5.44
CA GLY A 168 11.76 -5.60 5.13
C GLY A 168 10.85 -4.39 5.25
N LYS A 169 10.73 -3.83 6.46
CA LYS A 169 9.87 -2.67 6.76
C LYS A 169 10.22 -1.43 5.91
N PRO A 170 11.49 -1.01 5.76
CA PRO A 170 11.81 0.14 4.89
C PRO A 170 11.48 -0.13 3.42
N ALA A 171 11.79 -1.32 2.89
CA ALA A 171 11.44 -1.64 1.50
C ALA A 171 9.93 -1.66 1.27
N THR A 172 9.17 -2.21 2.23
CA THR A 172 7.70 -2.18 2.18
C THR A 172 7.16 -0.76 2.30
N ALA A 173 7.71 0.07 3.19
CA ALA A 173 7.30 1.48 3.30
C ALA A 173 7.51 2.21 1.97
N LEU A 174 8.67 2.08 1.35
CA LEU A 174 8.96 2.71 0.05
C LEU A 174 8.07 2.17 -1.08
N ASN A 175 7.78 0.87 -1.07
CA ASN A 175 6.86 0.28 -2.03
C ASN A 175 5.44 0.80 -1.85
N ILE A 176 4.92 0.87 -0.63
CA ILE A 176 3.60 1.49 -0.33
C ILE A 176 3.59 2.96 -0.76
N LEU A 177 4.68 3.68 -0.49
CA LEU A 177 4.79 5.08 -0.86
C LEU A 177 4.72 5.27 -2.38
N ARG A 178 5.38 4.39 -3.15
CA ARG A 178 5.36 4.38 -4.62
C ARG A 178 4.04 3.92 -5.22
N GLU A 179 3.49 2.82 -4.74
CA GLU A 179 2.33 2.17 -5.35
C GLU A 179 1.01 2.83 -4.94
N THR A 180 0.90 3.26 -3.68
CA THR A 180 -0.40 3.61 -3.07
C THR A 180 -0.52 5.10 -2.72
N VAL A 181 0.56 5.77 -2.33
CA VAL A 181 0.50 7.15 -1.79
C VAL A 181 0.85 8.20 -2.85
N MET A 182 2.03 8.09 -3.47
CA MET A 182 2.55 9.10 -4.41
C MET A 182 2.27 8.73 -5.87
N GLY A 183 2.20 7.44 -6.19
CA GLY A 183 2.21 6.94 -7.55
C GLY A 183 3.63 6.90 -8.14
N HIS A 184 3.78 6.13 -9.23
CA HIS A 184 5.10 5.84 -9.83
C HIS A 184 5.79 7.08 -10.36
N GLU A 185 5.07 8.00 -11.01
CA GLU A 185 5.67 9.16 -11.66
C GLU A 185 6.40 10.07 -10.66
N LEU A 186 5.70 10.48 -9.60
CA LEU A 186 6.25 11.37 -8.57
C LEU A 186 7.33 10.66 -7.75
N PHE A 187 7.08 9.40 -7.37
CA PHE A 187 8.05 8.64 -6.58
C PHE A 187 9.34 8.38 -7.38
N ASP A 188 9.24 7.87 -8.61
CA ASP A 188 10.40 7.51 -9.41
C ASP A 188 11.24 8.76 -9.73
N TYR A 189 10.59 9.88 -10.04
CA TYR A 189 11.26 11.17 -10.24
C TYR A 189 12.01 11.64 -8.99
N ALA A 190 11.36 11.58 -7.83
CA ALA A 190 11.95 12.04 -6.58
C ALA A 190 13.11 11.12 -6.12
N PHE A 191 12.93 9.81 -6.20
CA PHE A 191 13.96 8.82 -5.86
C PHE A 191 15.19 8.95 -6.78
N LYS A 192 14.95 9.11 -8.08
CA LYS A 192 16.00 9.37 -9.06
C LYS A 192 16.73 10.68 -8.77
N THR A 193 16.00 11.71 -8.38
CA THR A 193 16.57 13.01 -8.00
C THR A 193 17.46 12.88 -6.76
N TYR A 194 17.04 12.13 -5.74
CA TYR A 194 17.87 11.81 -4.58
C TYR A 194 19.18 11.12 -4.98
N ALA A 195 19.09 10.03 -5.74
CA ALA A 195 20.27 9.29 -6.16
C ALA A 195 21.27 10.17 -6.94
N ASN A 196 20.77 11.05 -7.83
CA ASN A 196 21.62 11.96 -8.60
C ASN A 196 22.22 13.09 -7.76
N ARG A 197 21.48 13.66 -6.80
CA ARG A 197 21.99 14.71 -5.89
C ARG A 197 23.12 14.19 -5.01
N TRP A 198 23.03 12.93 -4.60
CA TRP A 198 23.88 12.33 -3.56
C TRP A 198 24.87 11.27 -4.06
N LYS A 199 24.89 10.99 -5.36
CA LYS A 199 25.97 10.23 -6.02
C LYS A 199 27.35 10.78 -5.63
N PHE A 200 28.20 9.89 -5.14
CA PHE A 200 29.55 10.15 -4.61
C PHE A 200 29.60 11.05 -3.36
N LYS A 201 28.52 11.06 -2.57
CA LYS A 201 28.41 11.80 -1.30
C LYS A 201 27.89 10.87 -0.19
N HIS A 202 27.76 11.41 1.02
CA HIS A 202 27.29 10.71 2.23
C HIS A 202 26.02 11.38 2.79
N PRO A 203 24.83 11.16 2.19
CA PRO A 203 23.56 11.65 2.73
C PRO A 203 23.23 11.07 4.11
N THR A 204 22.46 11.83 4.85
CA THR A 204 21.73 11.41 6.06
C THR A 204 20.28 11.02 5.71
N PRO A 205 19.54 10.35 6.62
CA PRO A 205 18.11 10.13 6.45
C PRO A 205 17.32 11.39 6.08
N GLU A 206 17.65 12.52 6.71
CA GLU A 206 16.98 13.80 6.46
C GLU A 206 17.19 14.30 5.02
N ASP A 207 18.35 14.02 4.42
CA ASP A 207 18.64 14.36 3.03
C ASP A 207 17.79 13.55 2.06
N PHE A 208 17.52 12.28 2.39
CA PHE A 208 16.58 11.44 1.66
C PHE A 208 15.15 11.96 1.80
N PHE A 209 14.65 12.12 3.02
CA PHE A 209 13.29 12.58 3.28
C PHE A 209 13.00 13.93 2.61
N ARG A 210 13.89 14.91 2.79
CA ARG A 210 13.76 16.24 2.17
C ARG A 210 13.80 16.18 0.65
N THR A 211 14.64 15.33 0.06
CA THR A 211 14.67 15.22 -1.40
C THR A 211 13.39 14.58 -1.94
N MET A 212 12.86 13.57 -1.26
CA MET A 212 11.60 12.93 -1.65
C MET A 212 10.44 13.94 -1.64
N GLU A 213 10.37 14.81 -0.64
CA GLU A 213 9.33 15.86 -0.54
C GLU A 213 9.55 17.02 -1.52
N ASP A 214 10.76 17.59 -1.57
CA ASP A 214 11.09 18.74 -2.44
C ASP A 214 10.89 18.40 -3.92
N ALA A 215 11.37 17.23 -4.37
CA ALA A 215 11.27 16.85 -5.77
C ALA A 215 9.85 16.45 -6.19
N SER A 216 9.04 15.93 -5.28
CA SER A 216 7.66 15.52 -5.59
C SER A 216 6.60 16.59 -5.29
N ALA A 217 6.94 17.62 -4.51
CA ALA A 217 6.01 18.56 -3.89
C ALA A 217 4.89 17.89 -3.07
N PHE A 218 5.15 16.68 -2.56
CA PHE A 218 4.23 15.89 -1.74
C PHE A 218 4.61 16.00 -0.25
N ASP A 219 3.64 16.27 0.62
CA ASP A 219 3.84 16.31 2.07
C ASP A 219 3.87 14.90 2.66
N LEU A 220 5.03 14.50 3.18
CA LEU A 220 5.34 13.14 3.64
C LEU A 220 5.72 13.08 5.13
N ASP A 221 5.66 14.19 5.86
CA ASP A 221 5.97 14.25 7.30
C ASP A 221 5.24 13.17 8.11
N TRP A 222 3.94 12.99 7.84
CA TRP A 222 3.11 11.98 8.48
C TRP A 222 3.58 10.55 8.17
N PHE A 223 4.03 10.32 6.94
CA PHE A 223 4.48 9.02 6.44
C PHE A 223 5.83 8.66 7.07
N TRP A 224 6.80 9.58 7.02
CA TRP A 224 8.11 9.40 7.63
C TRP A 224 7.99 9.18 9.12
N ARG A 225 7.23 10.02 9.82
CA ARG A 225 7.03 9.88 11.26
C ARG A 225 6.45 8.51 11.62
N GLY A 226 5.38 8.08 10.95
CA GLY A 226 4.77 6.77 11.23
C GLY A 226 5.70 5.61 10.90
N TRP A 227 6.13 5.49 9.65
CA TRP A 227 6.85 4.30 9.20
C TRP A 227 8.27 4.19 9.76
N PHE A 228 8.98 5.31 9.92
CA PHE A 228 10.41 5.30 10.24
C PHE A 228 10.71 5.55 11.72
N TYR A 229 9.89 6.36 12.39
CA TYR A 229 10.15 6.79 13.78
C TYR A 229 9.28 6.09 14.83
N THR A 230 8.28 5.29 14.45
CA THR A 230 7.49 4.50 15.41
C THR A 230 7.52 3.01 15.11
N THR A 231 7.03 2.21 16.07
CA THR A 231 6.77 0.78 15.91
C THR A 231 5.32 0.50 15.52
N ASP A 232 4.51 1.55 15.31
CA ASP A 232 3.09 1.41 15.01
C ASP A 232 2.84 0.51 13.79
N TYR A 233 1.63 -0.02 13.73
CA TYR A 233 1.12 -0.85 12.66
C TYR A 233 -0.13 -0.24 12.02
N VAL A 234 -0.46 -0.70 10.81
CA VAL A 234 -1.69 -0.34 10.10
C VAL A 234 -2.79 -1.29 10.55
N ASP A 235 -3.93 -0.72 10.96
CA ASP A 235 -5.19 -1.42 11.22
C ASP A 235 -6.29 -0.37 11.01
N ILE A 236 -7.08 -0.53 9.94
CA ILE A 236 -8.18 0.35 9.54
C ILE A 236 -9.41 -0.50 9.24
N GLY A 237 -10.43 -0.34 10.07
CA GLY A 237 -11.67 -1.09 9.99
C GLY A 237 -12.88 -0.30 9.50
N ILE A 238 -13.95 -1.04 9.20
CA ILE A 238 -15.30 -0.49 9.08
C ILE A 238 -16.01 -0.69 10.42
N LYS A 239 -16.20 0.41 11.13
CA LYS A 239 -16.86 0.43 12.44
C LYS A 239 -18.38 0.34 12.32
N ASP A 240 -18.96 1.13 11.42
CA ASP A 240 -20.42 1.23 11.25
C ASP A 240 -20.80 1.66 9.83
N VAL A 241 -21.93 1.16 9.35
CA VAL A 241 -22.53 1.58 8.07
C VAL A 241 -24.01 1.82 8.28
N LYS A 242 -24.42 3.06 8.09
CA LYS A 242 -25.81 3.47 8.19
C LYS A 242 -26.36 3.78 6.80
N LYS A 243 -27.44 3.11 6.43
CA LYS A 243 -28.17 3.36 5.18
C LYS A 243 -29.30 4.34 5.43
N TYR A 244 -29.38 5.34 4.56
CA TYR A 244 -30.35 6.42 4.58
C TYR A 244 -31.13 6.47 3.27
N SER A 245 -32.40 6.81 3.39
CA SER A 245 -33.29 7.15 2.28
C SER A 245 -33.69 8.63 2.35
N VAL A 246 -34.08 9.16 1.21
CA VAL A 246 -34.63 10.52 1.12
C VAL A 246 -36.08 10.52 1.56
N SER A 247 -36.43 11.48 2.42
CA SER A 247 -37.75 11.62 3.00
C SER A 247 -38.20 13.08 3.04
N SER A 248 -39.51 13.27 2.94
CA SER A 248 -40.18 14.56 3.18
C SER A 248 -40.52 14.79 4.66
N ILE A 249 -40.20 13.83 5.54
CA ILE A 249 -40.52 13.91 6.98
C ILE A 249 -39.30 14.46 7.73
N PRO A 250 -39.44 15.56 8.50
CA PRO A 250 -38.34 16.13 9.28
C PRO A 250 -37.73 15.14 10.28
N ASN A 251 -36.43 14.91 10.16
CA ASN A 251 -35.66 14.12 11.12
C ASN A 251 -35.40 14.89 12.43
N GLN A 252 -34.82 14.23 13.44
CA GLN A 252 -34.60 14.86 14.75
C GLN A 252 -33.69 16.09 14.68
N TYR A 253 -32.70 16.08 13.77
CA TYR A 253 -31.85 17.24 13.54
C TYR A 253 -32.66 18.46 13.06
N ALA A 254 -33.54 18.28 12.08
CA ALA A 254 -34.40 19.34 11.58
C ALA A 254 -35.32 19.90 12.67
N LYS A 255 -35.89 19.02 13.52
CA LYS A 255 -36.70 19.42 14.68
C LYS A 255 -35.90 20.28 15.66
N ASN A 256 -34.68 19.87 16.00
CA ASN A 256 -33.79 20.62 16.90
C ASN A 256 -33.34 21.95 16.28
N TYR A 257 -33.05 21.97 14.98
CA TYR A 257 -32.68 23.19 14.25
C TYR A 257 -33.83 24.20 14.24
N SER A 258 -35.04 23.76 13.90
CA SER A 258 -36.27 24.56 13.95
C SER A 258 -36.48 25.18 15.33
N GLN A 259 -36.36 24.38 16.39
CA GLN A 259 -36.48 24.85 17.77
C GLN A 259 -35.39 25.86 18.16
N SER A 260 -34.13 25.57 17.86
CA SER A 260 -33.00 26.45 18.25
C SER A 260 -32.97 27.78 17.49
N ARG A 261 -33.53 27.82 16.28
CA ARG A 261 -33.54 29.02 15.42
C ARG A 261 -34.88 29.75 15.41
N GLY A 262 -35.91 29.19 16.04
CA GLY A 262 -37.27 29.74 16.05
C GLY A 262 -37.95 29.76 14.68
N VAL A 263 -37.51 28.90 13.75
CA VAL A 263 -38.05 28.83 12.38
C VAL A 263 -39.02 27.64 12.31
N PRO A 264 -40.29 27.82 11.91
CA PRO A 264 -41.23 26.72 11.74
C PRO A 264 -40.72 25.68 10.74
N LEU A 265 -40.93 24.38 11.02
CA LEU A 265 -40.56 23.30 10.10
C LEU A 265 -41.24 23.40 8.73
N THR A 266 -42.42 24.01 8.67
CA THR A 266 -43.16 24.26 7.41
C THR A 266 -42.46 25.25 6.48
N ASP A 267 -41.61 26.12 7.05
CA ASP A 267 -40.92 27.16 6.30
C ASP A 267 -39.54 26.69 5.84
N LEU A 268 -39.13 25.49 6.26
CA LEU A 268 -37.90 24.82 5.86
C LEU A 268 -38.19 23.89 4.69
N ASP A 269 -38.00 24.40 3.47
CA ASP A 269 -38.07 23.62 2.23
C ASP A 269 -36.80 22.78 2.03
N MET A 270 -36.60 21.81 2.93
CA MET A 270 -35.41 20.95 3.01
C MET A 270 -35.72 19.50 2.65
N VAL A 271 -34.71 18.79 2.15
CA VAL A 271 -34.72 17.33 2.02
C VAL A 271 -34.17 16.72 3.30
N TYR A 272 -34.82 15.67 3.80
CA TYR A 272 -34.36 14.94 4.97
C TYR A 272 -33.79 13.58 4.56
N LEU A 273 -32.71 13.20 5.23
CA LEU A 273 -32.21 11.82 5.20
C LEU A 273 -32.73 11.12 6.46
N THR A 274 -33.36 9.97 6.25
CA THR A 274 -33.92 9.12 7.30
C THR A 274 -33.30 7.73 7.22
N GLU A 275 -32.93 7.16 8.37
CA GLU A 275 -32.37 5.80 8.42
C GLU A 275 -33.42 4.80 7.92
N GLU A 276 -32.98 3.75 7.23
CA GLU A 276 -33.87 2.78 6.54
C GLU A 276 -34.88 2.09 7.48
N ASN A 277 -34.56 1.97 8.77
CA ASN A 277 -35.44 1.39 9.80
C ASN A 277 -36.45 2.39 10.42
N SER A 278 -36.66 3.55 9.80
CA SER A 278 -37.65 4.53 10.26
C SER A 278 -38.99 4.38 9.52
N ASP A 279 -40.08 4.88 10.11
CA ASP A 279 -41.42 4.90 9.49
C ASP A 279 -41.54 5.77 8.22
N ALA A 280 -40.41 6.29 7.72
CA ALA A 280 -40.36 7.19 6.58
C ALA A 280 -40.41 6.42 5.25
N VAL A 281 -41.38 6.77 4.40
CA VAL A 281 -41.46 6.24 3.03
C VAL A 281 -40.37 6.90 2.17
N PRO A 282 -39.45 6.11 1.56
CA PRO A 282 -38.46 6.64 0.63
C PRO A 282 -39.12 7.38 -0.53
N LYS A 283 -38.60 8.55 -0.87
CA LYS A 283 -39.06 9.36 -2.01
C LYS A 283 -37.90 9.76 -2.92
N ASP A 284 -38.22 10.07 -4.16
CA ASP A 284 -37.26 10.65 -5.09
C ASP A 284 -36.87 12.07 -4.67
N LEU A 285 -35.60 12.45 -4.83
CA LEU A 285 -35.08 13.78 -4.49
C LEU A 285 -35.83 14.90 -5.22
N MET A 286 -36.11 14.69 -6.50
CA MET A 286 -36.78 15.66 -7.37
C MET A 286 -38.28 15.76 -7.10
N GLU A 287 -38.88 14.71 -6.55
CA GLU A 287 -40.26 14.74 -6.06
C GLU A 287 -40.37 15.36 -4.67
N THR A 288 -39.30 15.26 -3.87
CA THR A 288 -39.29 15.69 -2.47
C THR A 288 -38.97 17.17 -2.30
N SER A 289 -38.10 17.74 -3.14
CA SER A 289 -37.68 19.14 -3.05
C SER A 289 -38.17 19.96 -4.23
N THR A 290 -39.17 20.82 -3.98
CA THR A 290 -39.67 21.78 -4.97
C THR A 290 -38.56 22.75 -5.44
N PRO A 291 -37.71 23.33 -4.57
CA PRO A 291 -36.65 24.25 -4.98
C PRO A 291 -35.60 23.56 -5.84
N LEU A 292 -35.21 22.34 -5.49
CA LEU A 292 -34.26 21.56 -6.29
C LEU A 292 -34.84 21.27 -7.67
N LYS A 293 -36.12 20.84 -7.72
CA LYS A 293 -36.81 20.58 -8.98
C LYS A 293 -36.87 21.82 -9.86
N THR A 294 -37.31 22.95 -9.31
CA THR A 294 -37.40 24.23 -10.03
C THR A 294 -36.01 24.66 -10.53
N TYR A 295 -34.99 24.63 -9.66
CA TYR A 295 -33.63 24.99 -10.03
C TYR A 295 -33.11 24.13 -11.20
N ILE A 296 -33.29 22.80 -11.14
CA ILE A 296 -32.84 21.92 -12.22
C ILE A 296 -33.63 22.15 -13.51
N MET A 297 -34.94 22.42 -13.42
CA MET A 297 -35.77 22.69 -14.60
C MET A 297 -35.40 24.00 -15.28
N ASP A 298 -35.06 25.03 -14.52
CA ASP A 298 -34.75 26.37 -15.01
C ASP A 298 -33.31 26.52 -15.51
N ASN A 299 -32.35 25.75 -14.96
CA ASN A 299 -30.92 25.92 -15.23
C ASN A 299 -30.31 24.84 -16.13
N PHE A 300 -31.01 23.73 -16.39
CA PHE A 300 -30.47 22.63 -17.20
C PHE A 300 -31.41 22.27 -18.35
N THR A 301 -30.82 22.12 -19.54
CA THR A 301 -31.51 21.62 -20.73
C THR A 301 -31.93 20.17 -20.54
N GLU A 302 -32.86 19.69 -21.36
CA GLU A 302 -33.32 18.30 -21.28
C GLU A 302 -32.18 17.28 -21.48
N ALA A 303 -31.21 17.59 -22.36
CA ALA A 303 -30.05 16.74 -22.60
C ALA A 303 -29.12 16.69 -21.39
N GLU A 304 -28.87 17.83 -20.73
CA GLU A 304 -28.05 17.89 -19.51
C GLU A 304 -28.72 17.16 -18.35
N ARG A 305 -30.04 17.31 -18.19
CA ARG A 305 -30.81 16.62 -17.14
C ARG A 305 -30.73 15.11 -17.25
N LYS A 306 -30.71 14.54 -18.45
CA LYS A 306 -30.56 13.08 -18.68
C LYS A 306 -29.20 12.56 -18.19
N ASN A 307 -28.19 13.42 -18.10
CA ASN A 307 -26.84 13.07 -17.64
C ASN A 307 -26.59 13.41 -16.15
N LEU A 308 -27.56 14.02 -15.46
CA LEU A 308 -27.44 14.29 -14.03
C LEU A 308 -27.54 13.00 -13.22
N LYS A 309 -26.57 12.78 -12.34
CA LYS A 309 -26.63 11.66 -11.38
C LYS A 309 -27.70 11.96 -10.33
N GLN A 310 -28.65 11.05 -10.19
CA GLN A 310 -29.69 11.10 -9.17
C GLN A 310 -29.48 9.96 -8.18
N PRO A 311 -28.68 10.18 -7.11
CA PRO A 311 -28.45 9.14 -6.12
C PRO A 311 -29.74 8.79 -5.39
N LYS A 312 -30.02 7.51 -5.25
CA LYS A 312 -31.20 6.97 -4.56
C LYS A 312 -30.87 6.45 -3.17
N TYR A 313 -29.62 6.05 -2.96
CA TYR A 313 -29.12 5.43 -1.75
C TYR A 313 -28.03 6.30 -1.15
N PHE A 314 -28.12 6.53 0.15
CA PHE A 314 -27.16 7.31 0.91
C PHE A 314 -26.63 6.45 2.05
N TYR A 315 -25.32 6.46 2.25
CA TYR A 315 -24.65 5.69 3.29
C TYR A 315 -23.78 6.64 4.11
N ASN A 316 -23.76 6.46 5.42
CA ASN A 316 -22.70 7.01 6.26
C ASN A 316 -21.83 5.85 6.73
N VAL A 317 -20.63 5.76 6.19
CA VAL A 317 -19.65 4.73 6.55
C VAL A 317 -18.69 5.35 7.55
N THR A 318 -18.57 4.73 8.72
CA THR A 318 -17.64 5.13 9.78
C THR A 318 -16.48 4.16 9.79
N PHE A 319 -15.28 4.70 9.62
CA PHE A 319 -14.02 3.99 9.72
C PHE A 319 -13.37 4.28 11.05
N ASP A 320 -12.79 3.25 11.66
CA ASP A 320 -11.88 3.39 12.79
C ASP A 320 -10.46 2.99 12.39
N LYS A 321 -9.49 3.52 13.13
CA LYS A 321 -8.07 3.22 12.95
C LYS A 321 -7.52 2.74 14.30
N PRO A 322 -7.73 1.47 14.70
CA PRO A 322 -7.16 0.94 15.93
C PRO A 322 -5.63 0.94 15.92
N GLY A 323 -5.03 0.84 14.73
CA GLY A 323 -3.58 0.97 14.53
C GLY A 323 -3.07 2.41 14.69
N GLY A 324 -1.76 2.55 14.91
CA GLY A 324 -1.12 3.87 15.02
C GLY A 324 -0.77 4.50 13.68
N LEU A 325 -0.52 3.69 12.64
CA LEU A 325 -0.07 4.20 11.35
C LEU A 325 -1.20 4.82 10.54
N VAL A 326 -1.05 6.12 10.27
CA VAL A 326 -1.91 6.85 9.34
C VAL A 326 -1.69 6.31 7.93
N MET A 327 -2.78 5.95 7.25
CA MET A 327 -2.78 5.50 5.84
C MET A 327 -4.00 6.07 5.09
N PRO A 328 -3.94 6.17 3.75
CA PRO A 328 -5.13 6.37 2.92
C PRO A 328 -6.16 5.25 3.17
N ILE A 329 -7.45 5.56 3.05
CA ILE A 329 -8.51 4.56 3.10
C ILE A 329 -8.84 4.16 1.67
N ILE A 330 -8.49 2.94 1.27
CA ILE A 330 -8.91 2.35 -0.01
C ILE A 330 -10.16 1.54 0.27
N ILE A 331 -11.28 1.88 -0.35
CA ILE A 331 -12.56 1.19 -0.13
C ILE A 331 -13.15 0.71 -1.46
N GLN A 332 -13.58 -0.55 -1.49
CA GLN A 332 -14.37 -1.12 -2.55
C GLN A 332 -15.85 -1.17 -2.15
N TYR A 333 -16.70 -0.75 -3.06
CA TYR A 333 -18.15 -0.89 -3.02
C TYR A 333 -18.54 -2.08 -3.88
N THR A 334 -19.39 -2.96 -3.35
CA THR A 334 -20.06 -4.00 -4.13
C THR A 334 -21.54 -3.63 -4.25
N TYR A 335 -22.00 -3.48 -5.49
CA TYR A 335 -23.39 -3.13 -5.78
C TYR A 335 -24.27 -4.38 -5.86
N ALA A 336 -25.57 -4.23 -5.64
CA ALA A 336 -26.55 -5.32 -5.72
C ALA A 336 -26.58 -6.04 -7.09
N ASP A 337 -26.16 -5.36 -8.16
CA ASP A 337 -26.05 -5.93 -9.50
C ASP A 337 -24.73 -6.69 -9.75
N GLY A 338 -23.88 -6.83 -8.73
CA GLY A 338 -22.59 -7.52 -8.79
C GLY A 338 -21.44 -6.65 -9.31
N THR A 339 -21.70 -5.41 -9.76
CA THR A 339 -20.62 -4.50 -10.17
C THR A 339 -19.86 -3.95 -8.95
N THR A 340 -18.62 -3.51 -9.15
CA THR A 340 -17.78 -2.95 -8.09
C THR A 340 -17.18 -1.61 -8.45
N LYS A 341 -16.95 -0.75 -7.46
CA LYS A 341 -16.19 0.50 -7.60
C LYS A 341 -15.18 0.60 -6.46
N THR A 342 -13.94 0.95 -6.76
CA THR A 342 -12.94 1.31 -5.75
C THR A 342 -12.79 2.82 -5.67
N GLU A 343 -12.63 3.34 -4.46
CA GLU A 343 -12.37 4.74 -4.17
C GLU A 343 -11.30 4.84 -3.09
N THR A 344 -10.41 5.84 -3.23
CA THR A 344 -9.33 6.06 -2.27
C THR A 344 -9.50 7.44 -1.64
N PHE A 345 -9.59 7.48 -0.31
CA PHE A 345 -9.53 8.70 0.46
C PHE A 345 -8.09 8.92 0.94
N PRO A 346 -7.51 10.12 0.73
CA PRO A 346 -6.12 10.37 1.08
C PRO A 346 -5.94 10.42 2.62
N ALA A 347 -4.71 10.20 3.10
CA ALA A 347 -4.37 10.13 4.52
C ALA A 347 -4.83 11.34 5.35
N GLN A 348 -4.98 12.52 4.74
CA GLN A 348 -5.48 13.74 5.38
C GLN A 348 -6.93 13.63 5.88
N ILE A 349 -7.66 12.57 5.50
CA ILE A 349 -8.98 12.24 6.05
C ILE A 349 -8.96 12.17 7.59
N TRP A 350 -7.84 11.76 8.19
CA TRP A 350 -7.63 11.62 9.64
C TRP A 350 -7.31 12.93 10.36
N ARG A 351 -7.11 14.05 9.65
CA ARG A 351 -6.57 15.31 10.24
C ARG A 351 -7.39 15.88 11.40
N LYS A 352 -8.72 15.74 11.37
CA LYS A 352 -9.60 16.28 12.44
C LYS A 352 -9.82 15.29 13.59
N ASN A 353 -9.69 14.00 13.31
CA ASN A 353 -9.82 12.93 14.28
C ASN A 353 -9.00 11.73 13.78
N ASP A 354 -7.91 11.44 14.48
CA ASP A 354 -6.98 10.38 14.11
C ASP A 354 -7.48 8.97 14.44
N LYS A 355 -8.59 8.85 15.19
CA LYS A 355 -9.12 7.54 15.59
C LYS A 355 -10.29 7.07 14.75
N GLU A 356 -11.10 8.01 14.27
CA GLU A 356 -12.37 7.70 13.61
C GLU A 356 -12.75 8.79 12.61
N VAL A 357 -13.28 8.38 11.47
CA VAL A 357 -13.83 9.28 10.47
C VAL A 357 -15.07 8.69 9.81
N SER A 358 -16.09 9.52 9.59
CA SER A 358 -17.27 9.14 8.82
C SER A 358 -17.27 9.79 7.44
N LYS A 359 -17.73 9.04 6.44
CA LYS A 359 -17.94 9.52 5.06
C LYS A 359 -19.36 9.24 4.60
N ALA A 360 -20.00 10.30 4.11
CA ALA A 360 -21.25 10.22 3.39
C ALA A 360 -20.97 9.77 1.94
N ILE A 361 -21.61 8.67 1.52
CA ILE A 361 -21.50 8.07 0.19
C ILE A 361 -22.90 8.08 -0.43
N ALA A 362 -23.03 8.67 -1.61
CA ALA A 362 -24.26 8.71 -2.37
C ALA A 362 -24.13 7.83 -3.61
N SER A 363 -25.14 7.00 -3.89
CA SER A 363 -25.16 6.12 -5.06
C SER A 363 -26.54 6.00 -5.69
N ASP A 364 -26.56 5.86 -7.01
CA ASP A 364 -27.71 5.51 -7.84
C ASP A 364 -28.08 4.02 -7.72
N LYS A 365 -27.12 3.18 -7.31
CA LYS A 365 -27.28 1.74 -7.09
C LYS A 365 -27.20 1.41 -5.60
N GLU A 366 -27.87 0.32 -5.21
CA GLU A 366 -27.75 -0.19 -3.85
C GLU A 366 -26.36 -0.80 -3.65
N ILE A 367 -25.69 -0.42 -2.55
CA ILE A 367 -24.41 -0.98 -2.12
C ILE A 367 -24.73 -2.04 -1.07
N VAL A 368 -24.33 -3.27 -1.34
CA VAL A 368 -24.59 -4.43 -0.48
C VAL A 368 -23.38 -4.84 0.34
N ALA A 369 -22.18 -4.41 -0.05
CA ALA A 369 -20.98 -4.61 0.74
C ALA A 369 -19.96 -3.48 0.57
N PHE A 370 -19.17 -3.29 1.63
CA PHE A 370 -17.98 -2.45 1.66
C PHE A 370 -16.77 -3.30 2.08
N LYS A 371 -15.63 -3.08 1.45
CA LYS A 371 -14.36 -3.71 1.83
C LYS A 371 -13.22 -2.71 1.84
N VAL A 372 -12.53 -2.57 2.96
CA VAL A 372 -11.30 -1.79 3.11
C VAL A 372 -10.11 -2.62 2.61
N ASP A 373 -9.24 -1.95 1.86
CA ASP A 373 -7.99 -2.48 1.31
C ASP A 373 -8.16 -3.85 0.61
N PRO A 374 -9.02 -3.95 -0.43
CA PRO A 374 -9.36 -5.22 -1.05
C PRO A 374 -8.15 -5.95 -1.68
N ASN A 375 -7.09 -5.22 -2.01
CA ASN A 375 -5.88 -5.71 -2.66
C ASN A 375 -4.67 -5.82 -1.72
N LEU A 376 -4.85 -5.55 -0.41
CA LEU A 376 -3.80 -5.63 0.62
C LEU A 376 -2.59 -4.71 0.34
N GLU A 377 -2.87 -3.47 -0.04
CA GLU A 377 -1.92 -2.44 -0.44
C GLU A 377 -1.33 -1.68 0.76
N THR A 378 -1.94 -1.76 1.94
CA THR A 378 -1.57 -0.91 3.09
C THR A 378 -0.82 -1.62 4.22
N ALA A 379 -0.69 -2.95 4.15
CA ALA A 379 -0.13 -3.80 5.22
C ALA A 379 -0.95 -3.80 6.52
N ASP A 380 -2.28 -3.79 6.38
CA ASP A 380 -3.21 -3.94 7.50
C ASP A 380 -2.99 -5.28 8.24
N VAL A 381 -2.76 -5.23 9.55
CA VAL A 381 -2.47 -6.41 10.36
C VAL A 381 -3.72 -7.17 10.80
N ASP A 382 -4.91 -6.54 10.77
CA ASP A 382 -6.17 -7.15 11.15
C ASP A 382 -7.25 -6.96 10.07
N THR A 383 -7.22 -7.83 9.06
CA THR A 383 -8.25 -7.82 8.01
C THR A 383 -9.65 -8.26 8.44
N SER A 384 -9.86 -8.66 9.70
CA SER A 384 -11.16 -9.17 10.16
C SER A 384 -12.22 -8.06 10.32
N ASN A 385 -11.78 -6.81 10.45
CA ASN A 385 -12.63 -5.64 10.60
C ASN A 385 -12.83 -4.85 9.28
N ASN A 386 -12.23 -5.30 8.17
CA ASN A 386 -12.22 -4.57 6.89
C ASN A 386 -13.55 -4.64 6.11
N ALA A 387 -14.48 -5.52 6.49
CA ALA A 387 -15.66 -5.81 5.69
C ALA A 387 -16.97 -5.43 6.39
N TRP A 388 -17.90 -4.90 5.60
CA TRP A 388 -19.31 -4.77 5.97
C TRP A 388 -20.20 -5.39 4.88
N PRO A 389 -21.18 -6.25 5.23
CA PRO A 389 -21.34 -6.89 6.54
C PRO A 389 -20.08 -7.66 6.95
N ARG A 390 -19.83 -7.80 8.26
CA ARG A 390 -18.63 -8.52 8.73
C ARG A 390 -18.64 -9.95 8.20
N GLU A 391 -17.56 -10.33 7.54
CA GLU A 391 -17.34 -11.70 7.10
C GLU A 391 -17.10 -12.57 8.35
N ILE A 392 -18.03 -13.49 8.64
CA ILE A 392 -17.79 -14.51 9.68
C ILE A 392 -16.83 -15.53 9.08
N LYS A 393 -15.52 -15.30 9.23
CA LYS A 393 -14.52 -16.32 8.93
C LYS A 393 -14.61 -17.39 10.03
N GLN A 394 -15.09 -18.59 9.68
CA GLN A 394 -14.90 -19.77 10.54
C GLN A 394 -13.41 -19.90 10.84
N SER A 395 -13.05 -20.09 12.11
CA SER A 395 -11.64 -20.28 12.45
C SER A 395 -11.12 -21.58 11.84
N GLU A 396 -9.83 -21.68 11.54
CA GLU A 396 -9.23 -22.92 11.02
C GLU A 396 -9.51 -24.11 11.94
N PHE A 397 -9.65 -23.86 13.24
CA PHE A 397 -10.04 -24.84 14.23
C PHE A 397 -11.51 -25.26 14.12
N GLU A 398 -12.42 -24.33 13.85
CA GLU A 398 -13.84 -24.63 13.61
C GLU A 398 -14.05 -25.37 12.29
N ALA A 399 -13.32 -25.00 11.23
CA ALA A 399 -13.32 -25.69 9.95
C ALA A 399 -12.71 -27.10 10.05
N PHE A 400 -11.67 -27.28 10.87
CA PHE A 400 -11.11 -28.60 11.19
C PHE A 400 -12.10 -29.45 12.00
N LYS A 401 -12.80 -28.85 12.96
CA LYS A 401 -13.78 -29.55 13.80
C LYS A 401 -15.04 -29.95 13.03
N SER A 402 -15.47 -29.19 12.02
CA SER A 402 -16.57 -29.62 11.14
C SER A 402 -16.16 -30.80 10.26
N GLN A 403 -14.93 -30.82 9.74
CA GLN A 403 -14.41 -31.95 8.94
C GLN A 403 -14.21 -33.26 9.70
N ILE A 404 -14.15 -33.24 11.04
CA ILE A 404 -14.04 -34.45 11.88
C ILE A 404 -15.42 -34.99 12.30
N ASN A 405 -16.45 -34.16 12.22
CA ASN A 405 -17.81 -34.53 12.59
C ASN A 405 -18.69 -34.96 11.41
N ASP A 406 -18.14 -34.92 10.18
CA ASP A 406 -18.64 -35.58 8.97
C ASP A 406 -17.83 -36.85 8.70
#